data_AF-A0A849FPP5-F1
#
_entry.id   AF-A0A849FPP5-F1
#
_cell.length_a   1.000
_cell.length_b   1.000
_cell.length_c   1.000
_cell.angle_alpha   90.00
_cell.angle_beta   90.00
_cell.angle_gamma   90.00
#
_symmetry.space_group_name_H-M   'P 1'
#
loop_
_entity.id
_entity.type
_entity.pdbx_description
1 polymer ?
#
loop_
_entity_poly.entity_id
_entity_poly.type
_entity_poly.pdbx_seq_one_letter_code
_entity_poly.pdbx_strand_id
1 'polypeptide(L)' 'MSESKLRLDLPQSNITYYPDFLTAKAATGYFKLFKETIPWQQDDIKVFGKVYAQPRLTAFYGDSSKTYSYSNITMQP' A
#
# COMPACT_ATOMS: atom_id res chain seq x y z
N MET A 1 -10.53 14.87 12.10
CA MET A 1 -10.05 14.68 10.71
C MET A 1 -10.18 16.04 10.05
N SER A 2 -9.13 16.55 9.40
CA SER A 2 -9.23 17.85 8.74
C SER A 2 -10.21 17.74 7.57
N GLU A 3 -11.15 18.69 7.45
CA GLU A 3 -12.09 18.75 6.32
C GLU A 3 -11.47 19.43 5.08
N SER A 4 -10.27 20.01 5.21
CA SER A 4 -9.59 20.64 4.10
C SER A 4 -9.13 19.58 3.09
N LYS A 5 -9.73 19.56 1.91
CA LYS A 5 -9.32 18.73 0.78
C LYS A 5 -8.76 19.61 -0.33
N LEU A 6 -7.67 19.16 -0.97
CA LEU A 6 -7.04 19.82 -2.10
C LEU A 6 -7.28 18.98 -3.35
N ARG A 7 -7.97 19.55 -4.33
CA ARG A 7 -8.04 18.94 -5.66
C ARG A 7 -6.76 19.29 -6.42
N LEU A 8 -6.04 18.28 -6.93
CA LEU A 8 -4.88 18.50 -7.77
C LEU A 8 -5.35 18.73 -9.21
N ASP A 9 -4.93 19.84 -9.80
CA ASP A 9 -5.24 20.17 -11.20
C ASP A 9 -4.14 19.63 -12.11
N LEU A 10 -4.28 18.37 -12.51
CA LEU A 10 -3.38 17.73 -13.47
C LEU A 10 -4.17 17.29 -14.71
N PRO A 11 -3.58 17.38 -15.92
CA PRO A 11 -4.25 17.01 -17.15
C PRO A 11 -4.86 15.61 -17.10
N GLN A 12 -6.12 15.49 -17.50
CA GLN A 12 -6.85 14.22 -17.62
C GLN A 12 -6.84 13.36 -16.35
N SER A 13 -6.86 13.99 -15.18
CA SER A 13 -6.82 13.29 -13.89
C SER A 13 -7.95 13.74 -12.95
N ASN A 14 -8.28 12.90 -11.98
CA ASN A 14 -9.14 13.26 -10.86
C ASN A 14 -8.46 12.81 -9.56
N ILE A 15 -7.72 13.72 -8.93
CA ILE A 15 -6.95 13.43 -7.72
C ILE A 15 -7.35 14.44 -6.63
N THR A 16 -7.67 13.91 -5.45
CA THR A 16 -7.97 14.71 -4.26
C THR A 16 -7.02 14.30 -3.14
N TYR A 17 -6.28 15.27 -2.62
CA TYR A 17 -5.39 15.12 -1.48
C TYR A 17 -6.09 15.59 -0.20
N TYR A 18 -5.98 14.78 0.86
CA TYR A 18 -6.53 15.09 2.18
C TYR A 18 -5.35 15.26 3.15
N PRO A 19 -4.84 16.49 3.34
CA PRO A 19 -3.85 16.74 4.39
C PRO A 19 -4.42 16.34 5.76
N ASP A 20 -3.55 15.84 6.63
CA ASP A 20 -3.90 15.49 8.01
C ASP A 20 -5.13 14.56 8.12
N PHE A 21 -5.27 13.64 7.16
CA PHE A 21 -6.33 12.63 7.16
C PHE A 21 -6.37 11.85 8.49
N LEU A 22 -5.19 11.52 9.01
CA LEU A 22 -4.99 11.04 10.36
C LEU A 22 -4.38 12.16 11.23
N THR A 23 -4.75 12.19 12.51
CA THR A 23 -4.03 13.04 13.47
C THR A 23 -2.60 12.53 13.61
N ALA A 24 -1.65 13.43 13.89
CA ALA A 24 -0.26 13.05 14.08
C ALA A 24 -0.10 11.91 15.11
N LYS A 25 -0.84 11.99 16.23
CA LYS A 25 -0.85 10.94 17.27
C LYS A 25 -1.31 9.58 16.73
N ALA A 26 -2.41 9.54 15.98
CA ALA A 26 -2.92 8.30 15.39
C ALA A 26 -1.95 7.74 14.34
N ALA A 27 -1.42 8.60 13.46
CA ALA A 27 -0.45 8.22 12.44
C ALA A 27 0.82 7.60 13.05
N THR A 28 1.39 8.22 14.09
CA THR A 28 2.55 7.68 14.81
C THR A 28 2.24 6.33 15.48
N GLY A 29 1.04 6.19 16.08
CA GLY A 29 0.61 4.94 16.70
C GLY A 29 0.51 3.79 15.69
N TYR A 30 -0.18 4.02 14.57
CA TYR A 30 -0.31 3.01 13.51
C TYR A 30 1.02 2.69 12.85
N PHE A 31 1.88 3.68 12.61
CA PHE A 31 3.21 3.46 12.06
C PHE A 31 4.02 2.49 12.94
N LYS A 32 4.05 2.73 14.26
CA LYS A 32 4.75 1.84 15.19
C LYS A 32 4.16 0.43 15.16
N LEU A 33 2.84 0.32 15.28
CA LEU A 33 2.12 -0.95 15.27
C LEU A 33 2.44 -1.75 14.00
N PHE A 34 2.21 -1.16 12.82
CA PHE A 34 2.41 -1.85 11.55
C PHE A 34 3.86 -2.21 11.27
N LYS A 35 4.81 -1.38 11.70
CA LYS A 35 6.24 -1.70 11.58
C LYS A 35 6.62 -2.93 12.41
N GLU A 36 6.01 -3.10 13.58
CA GLU A 36 6.34 -4.18 14.53
C GLU A 36 5.54 -5.46 14.28
N THR A 37 4.29 -5.38 13.81
CA THR A 37 3.37 -6.52 13.82
C THR A 37 3.00 -7.07 12.44
N ILE A 38 3.17 -6.31 11.36
CA ILE A 38 2.87 -6.84 10.02
C ILE A 38 4.00 -7.80 9.61
N PRO A 39 3.69 -9.00 9.10
CA PRO A 39 4.67 -9.95 8.60
C PRO A 39 5.16 -9.50 7.22
N TRP A 40 5.96 -8.44 7.20
CA TRP A 40 6.55 -7.88 5.99
C TRP A 40 7.45 -8.90 5.29
N GLN A 41 7.22 -9.12 4.00
CA GLN A 41 8.01 -10.02 3.16
C GLN A 41 8.52 -9.32 1.90
N GLN A 42 9.63 -9.81 1.34
CA GLN A 42 10.15 -9.35 0.06
C GLN A 42 9.87 -10.41 -1.00
N ASP A 43 8.90 -10.15 -1.87
CA ASP A 43 8.50 -11.11 -2.91
C ASP A 43 9.42 -11.00 -4.13
N ASP A 44 9.67 -12.12 -4.79
CA ASP A 44 10.27 -12.17 -6.13
C ASP A 44 9.20 -11.92 -7.19
N ILE A 45 9.48 -11.02 -8.14
CA ILE A 45 8.60 -10.74 -9.27
C ILE A 45 9.30 -10.96 -10.60
N LYS A 46 8.52 -11.35 -11.61
CA LYS A 46 9.00 -11.47 -12.98
C LYS A 46 8.70 -10.20 -13.78
N VAL A 47 9.74 -9.51 -14.22
CA VAL A 47 9.67 -8.30 -15.05
C VAL A 47 10.48 -8.55 -16.33
N PHE A 48 9.83 -8.42 -17.49
CA PHE A 48 10.44 -8.70 -18.80
C PHE A 48 11.18 -10.05 -18.87
N GLY A 49 10.59 -11.10 -18.29
CA GLY A 49 11.13 -12.47 -18.30
C GLY A 49 12.22 -12.76 -17.26
N LYS A 50 12.73 -11.75 -16.55
CA LYS A 50 13.75 -11.89 -15.50
C LYS A 50 13.12 -11.79 -14.11
N VAL A 51 13.68 -12.51 -13.14
CA VAL A 51 13.21 -12.53 -11.75
C VAL A 51 14.03 -11.56 -10.90
N TYR A 52 13.34 -10.76 -10.10
CA TYR A 52 13.94 -9.77 -9.21
C TYR A 52 13.22 -9.75 -7.87
N ALA A 53 13.97 -9.62 -6.78
CA ALA A 53 13.41 -9.26 -5.49
C ALA A 53 12.81 -7.84 -5.57
N GLN A 54 11.56 -7.66 -5.14
CA GLN A 54 10.93 -6.34 -5.14
C GLN A 54 11.73 -5.37 -4.24
N PRO A 55 11.94 -4.10 -4.64
CA PRO A 55 12.70 -3.15 -3.84
C PRO A 55 11.87 -2.55 -2.68
N ARG A 56 10.99 -3.36 -2.08
CA ARG A 56 10.12 -3.00 -0.94
C ARG A 56 9.62 -4.27 -0.25
N LEU A 57 9.19 -4.13 0.99
CA LEU A 57 8.45 -5.17 1.68
C LEU A 57 6.94 -5.00 1.47
N THR A 58 6.24 -6.11 1.43
CA THR A 58 4.80 -6.21 1.19
C THR A 58 4.16 -7.14 2.21
N ALA A 59 2.86 -6.95 2.46
CA ALA A 59 1.98 -7.89 3.13
C ALA A 59 0.59 -7.69 2.52
N PHE A 60 -0.15 -8.77 2.30
CA PHE A 60 -1.47 -8.73 1.65
C PHE A 60 -2.55 -9.12 2.67
N TYR A 61 -3.61 -8.33 2.69
CA TYR A 61 -4.75 -8.51 3.60
C TYR A 61 -6.04 -8.25 2.81
N GLY A 62 -7.10 -9.00 3.09
CA GLY A 62 -8.41 -8.81 2.48
C GLY A 62 -9.50 -9.68 3.12
N ASP A 63 -10.74 -9.20 3.10
CA ASP A 63 -11.87 -9.84 3.79
C ASP A 63 -12.42 -11.11 3.12
N SER A 64 -11.89 -11.49 1.96
CA SER A 64 -12.36 -12.66 1.20
C SER A 64 -11.22 -13.60 0.92
N SER A 65 -11.46 -14.90 0.85
CA SER A 65 -10.48 -15.91 0.39
C SER A 65 -10.08 -15.77 -1.10
N LYS A 66 -10.38 -14.62 -1.72
CA LYS A 66 -10.04 -14.34 -3.11
C LYS A 66 -8.54 -14.11 -3.22
N THR A 67 -7.93 -14.92 -4.06
CA THR A 67 -6.54 -14.74 -4.44
C THR A 67 -6.40 -13.51 -5.32
N TYR A 68 -5.30 -12.79 -5.14
CA TYR A 68 -4.90 -11.71 -6.03
C TYR A 68 -3.66 -12.15 -6.81
N SER A 69 -3.61 -11.92 -8.12
CA SER A 69 -2.47 -12.30 -8.94
C SER A 69 -1.88 -11.10 -9.68
N TYR A 70 -0.57 -10.96 -9.64
CA TYR A 70 0.17 -9.90 -10.32
C TYR A 70 1.58 -10.35 -10.64
N SER A 71 2.16 -9.99 -11.78
CA SER A 71 3.56 -10.34 -12.13
C SER A 71 3.96 -11.81 -11.92
N ASN A 72 3.01 -12.73 -12.15
CA ASN A 72 3.11 -14.18 -11.92
C ASN A 72 3.29 -14.62 -10.45
N ILE A 73 2.98 -13.75 -9.48
CA ILE A 73 2.78 -14.14 -8.09
C ILE A 73 1.28 -14.20 -7.78
N THR A 74 0.89 -15.18 -6.95
CA THR A 74 -0.47 -15.30 -6.43
C THR A 74 -0.41 -15.07 -4.92
N MET A 75 -1.09 -14.02 -4.45
CA MET A 75 -1.21 -13.66 -3.05
C MET A 75 -2.53 -14.19 -2.50
N GLN A 76 -2.47 -14.79 -1.32
CA GLN A 76 -3.66 -15.15 -0.54
C GLN A 76 -3.74 -14.21 0.67
N PRO A 77 -4.91 -13.62 0.95
CA PRO A 77 -5.09 -12.72 2.09
C PRO A 77 -5.13 -13.47 3.42
#